data_AF-A0A7X5N3A5-F1
#
_entry.id   AF-A0A7X5N3A5-F1
#
_cell.length_a   1.000
_cell.length_b   1.000
_cell.length_c   1.000
_cell.angle_alpha   90.00
_cell.angle_beta   90.00
_cell.angle_gamma   90.00
#
_symmetry.space_group_name_H-M   'P 1'
#
loop_
_entity.id
_entity.type
_entity.pdbx_description
1 polymer ?
#
loop_
_entity_poly.entity_id
_entity_poly.type
_entity_poly.pdbx_seq_one_letter_code
_entity_poly.pdbx_strand_id
1 'polypeptide(L)'
;AVLDGLNLHIPAGQKVGIVGPSGAGKSTLIALIQRLDDVQSGRVLIDGQDIRSLSQDSLREKIAVVPQETALFNRSIADNIRHGRPEASDAEVQDAARHAFCDGFIR
;
A
#
# COMPACT_ATOMS: atom_id res chain seq x y z
N ALA A 1 10.18 16.28 14.19
CA ALA A 1 8.76 16.55 13.91
C ALA A 1 8.20 15.41 13.06
N VAL A 2 7.01 14.90 13.37
CA VAL A 2 6.31 13.91 12.55
C VAL A 2 5.55 14.68 11.46
N LEU A 3 6.34 15.12 10.47
CA LEU A 3 6.01 15.93 9.30
C LEU A 3 5.48 17.36 9.57
N ASP A 4 6.32 18.35 9.22
CA ASP A 4 5.94 19.76 9.10
C ASP A 4 6.75 20.41 7.96
N GLY A 5 6.10 21.12 7.04
CA GLY A 5 6.70 21.76 5.85
C GLY A 5 7.12 20.84 4.67
N LEU A 6 6.77 19.54 4.68
CA LEU A 6 7.14 18.61 3.61
C LEU A 6 6.49 18.97 2.27
N ASN A 7 7.31 19.15 1.23
CA ASN A 7 6.87 19.25 -0.15
C ASN A 7 7.50 18.10 -0.96
N LEU A 8 6.66 17.21 -1.49
CA LEU A 8 7.08 16.04 -2.24
C LEU A 8 6.20 15.91 -3.48
N HIS A 9 6.84 15.72 -4.64
CA HIS A 9 6.16 15.46 -5.90
C HIS A 9 6.76 14.20 -6.54
N ILE A 10 5.91 13.20 -6.77
CA ILE A 10 6.29 11.92 -7.36
C ILE A 10 5.56 11.79 -8.71
N PRO A 11 6.28 11.92 -9.84
CA PRO A 11 5.69 11.67 -11.16
C PRO A 11 5.22 10.22 -11.33
N ALA A 12 4.21 10.02 -12.16
CA ALA A 12 3.73 8.67 -12.50
C ALA A 12 4.86 7.79 -13.05
N GLY A 13 4.87 6.52 -12.65
CA GLY A 13 5.87 5.52 -13.06
C GLY A 13 7.21 5.59 -12.33
N GLN A 14 7.42 6.56 -11.42
CA GLN A 14 8.66 6.65 -10.67
C GLN A 14 8.75 5.66 -9.51
N LYS A 15 9.97 5.19 -9.24
CA LYS A 15 10.31 4.40 -8.05
C LYS A 15 11.10 5.27 -7.09
N VAL A 16 10.53 5.55 -5.91
CA VAL A 16 11.11 6.48 -4.93
C VAL A 16 11.45 5.73 -3.64
N GLY A 17 12.68 5.92 -3.15
CA GLY A 17 13.12 5.42 -1.85
C GLY A 17 13.01 6.52 -0.79
N ILE A 18 12.38 6.21 0.35
CA ILE A 18 12.30 7.11 1.52
C ILE A 18 13.21 6.55 2.61
N VAL A 19 14.29 7.26 2.92
CA VAL A 19 15.32 6.81 3.87
C VAL A 19 15.48 7.82 5.00
N GLY A 20 15.70 7.32 6.22
CA GLY A 20 15.91 8.15 7.41
C GLY A 20 15.93 7.29 8.68
N PRO A 21 16.39 7.83 9.81
CA PRO A 21 16.47 7.10 11.08
C PRO A 21 15.09 6.60 11.54
N SER A 22 15.07 5.65 12.47
CA SER A 22 13.84 5.23 13.13
C SER A 22 13.15 6.45 13.78
N GLY A 23 11.82 6.52 13.72
CA GLY A 23 11.05 7.66 14.23
C GLY A 23 11.04 8.91 13.35
N ALA A 24 11.70 8.92 12.19
CA ALA A 24 11.72 10.09 11.28
C ALA A 24 10.38 10.39 10.56
N GLY A 25 9.31 9.64 10.82
CA GLY A 25 8.00 9.83 10.19
C GLY A 25 7.79 9.12 8.85
N LYS A 26 8.66 8.17 8.48
CA LYS A 26 8.53 7.38 7.23
C LYS A 26 7.20 6.63 7.16
N SER A 27 6.87 5.89 8.22
CA SER A 27 5.60 5.15 8.31
C SER A 27 4.41 6.11 8.38
N THR A 28 4.55 7.26 9.03
CA THR A 28 3.52 8.32 9.04
C THR A 28 3.23 8.84 7.63
N LEU A 29 4.25 9.10 6.82
CA LEU A 29 4.06 9.53 5.43
C LEU A 29 3.25 8.50 4.63
N ILE A 30 3.57 7.21 4.79
CA ILE A 30 2.85 6.10 4.15
C ILE A 30 1.41 5.99 4.67
N ALA A 31 1.16 6.26 5.96
CA ALA A 31 -0.18 6.28 6.55
C ALA A 31 -1.03 7.45 6.03
N LEU A 32 -0.45 8.63 5.87
CA LEU A 32 -1.14 9.80 5.31
C LEU A 32 -1.52 9.59 3.84
N ILE A 33 -0.65 8.97 3.02
CA ILE A 33 -0.95 8.63 1.62
C ILE A 33 -2.15 7.67 1.52
N GLN A 34 -2.22 6.69 2.42
CA GLN A 34 -3.34 5.73 2.51
C GLN A 34 -4.58 6.31 3.19
N ARG A 35 -4.51 7.54 3.70
CA ARG A 35 -5.53 8.16 4.54
C ARG A 35 -5.97 7.24 5.70
N LEU A 36 -4.98 6.67 6.39
CA LEU A 36 -5.17 6.07 7.71
C LEU A 36 -5.24 7.16 8.79
N ASP A 37 -4.57 8.28 8.52
CA ASP A 37 -4.67 9.54 9.26
C ASP A 37 -4.89 10.70 8.26
N ASP A 38 -5.54 11.78 8.68
CA ASP A 38 -5.66 13.00 7.89
C ASP A 38 -4.54 14.00 8.23
N VAL A 39 -4.14 14.82 7.24
CA VAL A 39 -3.17 15.90 7.46
C VAL A 39 -3.76 17.01 8.35
N GLN A 40 -2.95 17.53 9.27
CA GLN A 40 -3.34 18.68 10.10
C GLN A 40 -3.35 19.99 9.31
N SER A 41 -2.45 20.13 8.33
CA SER A 41 -2.34 21.28 7.43
C SER A 41 -1.84 20.84 6.05
N GLY A 42 -2.19 21.60 5.00
CA GLY A 42 -1.84 21.26 3.62
C GLY A 42 -2.78 20.23 2.98
N ARG A 43 -2.23 19.42 2.07
CA ARG A 43 -2.97 18.42 1.29
C ARG A 43 -2.06 17.34 0.73
N VAL A 44 -2.60 16.13 0.59
CA VAL A 44 -2.00 15.05 -0.20
C VAL A 44 -2.82 14.92 -1.48
N LEU A 45 -2.15 14.92 -2.63
CA LEU A 45 -2.77 14.83 -3.94
C LEU A 45 -2.39 13.54 -4.63
N ILE A 46 -3.35 12.88 -5.26
CA ILE A 46 -3.14 11.82 -6.24
C ILE A 46 -3.82 12.27 -7.53
N ASP A 47 -3.08 12.31 -8.64
CA ASP A 47 -3.55 12.81 -9.94
C ASP A 47 -4.17 14.23 -9.87
N GLY A 48 -3.62 15.07 -8.99
CA GLY A 48 -4.12 16.44 -8.76
C GLY A 48 -5.37 16.53 -7.88
N GLN A 49 -5.98 15.41 -7.50
CA GLN A 49 -7.14 15.35 -6.64
C GLN A 49 -6.73 15.19 -5.17
N ASP A 50 -7.33 16.00 -4.27
CA ASP A 50 -7.13 15.85 -2.83
C ASP A 50 -7.76 14.53 -2.37
N ILE A 51 -6.97 13.68 -1.71
CA ILE A 51 -7.42 12.36 -1.24
C ILE A 51 -8.57 12.44 -0.23
N ARG A 52 -8.79 13.60 0.41
CA ARG A 52 -9.94 13.84 1.29
C ARG A 52 -11.27 13.92 0.55
N SER A 53 -11.24 14.24 -0.74
CA SER A 53 -12.43 14.26 -1.61
C SER A 53 -12.83 12.88 -2.13
N LEU A 54 -11.99 11.86 -1.94
CA LEU A 54 -12.25 10.48 -2.34
C LEU A 54 -12.91 9.69 -1.20
N SER A 55 -13.66 8.65 -1.55
CA SER A 55 -14.02 7.62 -0.57
C SER A 55 -12.77 6.82 -0.18
N GLN A 56 -12.71 6.36 1.08
CA GLN A 56 -11.56 5.56 1.54
C GLN A 56 -11.43 4.25 0.74
N ASP A 57 -12.56 3.63 0.40
CA ASP A 57 -12.57 2.38 -0.38
C ASP A 57 -11.97 2.60 -1.78
N SER A 58 -12.40 3.65 -2.49
CA SER A 58 -11.87 3.96 -3.82
C SER A 58 -10.38 4.31 -3.78
N LEU A 59 -9.91 4.99 -2.73
CA LEU A 59 -8.50 5.31 -2.56
C LEU A 59 -7.68 4.04 -2.32
N ARG A 60 -8.11 3.21 -1.37
CA ARG A 60 -7.38 2.01 -0.94
C ARG A 60 -7.40 0.90 -1.98
N GLU A 61 -8.45 0.79 -2.79
CA GLU A 61 -8.49 -0.15 -3.92
C GLU A 61 -7.37 0.13 -4.95
N LYS A 62 -6.87 1.36 -5.03
CA LYS A 62 -5.79 1.75 -5.96
C LYS A 62 -4.39 1.70 -5.32
N ILE A 63 -4.28 1.32 -4.06
CA ILE A 63 -3.01 1.29 -3.32
C ILE A 63 -2.78 -0.12 -2.76
N ALA A 64 -1.75 -0.80 -3.27
CA ALA A 64 -1.25 -2.03 -2.66
C ALA A 64 -0.16 -1.69 -1.62
N VAL A 65 -0.23 -2.34 -0.46
CA VAL A 65 0.72 -2.12 0.65
C VAL A 65 1.28 -3.44 1.13
N VAL A 66 2.61 -3.49 1.23
CA VAL A 66 3.33 -4.60 1.87
C VAL A 66 3.72 -4.13 3.27
N PRO A 67 3.04 -4.59 4.34
CA PRO A 67 3.33 -4.16 5.69
C PRO A 67 4.69 -4.69 6.17
N GLN A 68 5.28 -4.01 7.15
CA GLN A 68 6.53 -4.45 7.79
C GLN A 68 6.36 -5.82 8.48
N GLU A 69 5.21 -6.05 9.12
CA GLU A 69 4.83 -7.33 9.70
C GLU A 69 3.74 -7.97 8.82
N THR A 70 4.01 -9.18 8.32
CA THR A 70 3.05 -9.91 7.49
C THR A 70 2.12 -10.72 8.39
N ALA A 71 0.81 -10.59 8.16
CA ALA A 71 -0.22 -11.40 8.81
C ALA A 71 -0.80 -12.40 7.82
N LEU A 72 -1.06 -13.63 8.28
CA LEU A 72 -1.80 -14.65 7.53
C LEU A 72 -3.06 -15.02 8.31
N PHE A 73 -4.15 -15.20 7.60
CA PHE A 73 -5.35 -15.80 8.15
C PHE A 73 -5.15 -17.31 8.26
N ASN A 74 -5.78 -17.93 9.27
CA ASN A 74 -5.85 -19.38 9.42
C ASN A 74 -6.76 -19.99 8.34
N ARG A 75 -6.27 -20.00 7.10
CA ARG A 75 -6.92 -20.40 5.84
C ARG A 75 -5.86 -20.97 4.91
N SER A 76 -6.25 -21.48 3.75
CA SER A 76 -5.27 -21.97 2.76
C SER A 76 -4.36 -20.83 2.27
N ILE A 77 -3.19 -21.18 1.74
CA ILE A 77 -2.29 -20.20 1.09
C ILE A 77 -3.02 -19.53 -0.09
N ALA A 78 -3.76 -20.30 -0.88
CA ALA A 78 -4.55 -19.77 -1.99
C ALA A 78 -5.57 -18.72 -1.52
N ASP A 79 -6.25 -18.94 -0.40
CA ASP A 79 -7.20 -17.98 0.17
C ASP A 79 -6.51 -16.73 0.72
N ASN A 80 -5.31 -16.88 1.31
CA ASN A 80 -4.52 -15.74 1.76
C ASN A 80 -4.05 -14.87 0.59
N ILE A 81 -3.67 -15.46 -0.54
CA ILE A 81 -3.32 -14.71 -1.76
C ILE A 81 -4.57 -14.07 -2.36
N ARG A 82 -5.67 -14.82 -2.48
CA ARG A 82 -6.96 -14.32 -3.02
C ARG A 82 -7.55 -13.21 -2.17
N HIS A 83 -7.18 -13.09 -0.91
CA HIS A 83 -7.60 -11.97 -0.06
C HIS A 83 -7.27 -10.60 -0.68
N GLY A 84 -6.17 -10.48 -1.43
CA GLY A 84 -5.81 -9.24 -2.13
C GLY A 84 -6.76 -8.87 -3.28
N ARG A 85 -7.47 -9.84 -3.85
CA ARG A 85 -8.52 -9.65 -4.86
C ARG A 85 -9.51 -10.83 -4.83
N PRO A 86 -10.62 -10.73 -4.08
CA PRO A 86 -11.54 -11.84 -3.84
C PRO A 86 -12.08 -12.53 -5.10
N GLU A 87 -12.27 -11.75 -6.17
CA GLU A 87 -12.78 -12.23 -7.47
C GLU A 87 -11.70 -12.88 -8.34
N ALA A 88 -10.45 -12.99 -7.88
CA ALA A 88 -9.38 -13.62 -8.65
C ALA A 88 -9.67 -15.12 -8.85
N SER A 89 -9.48 -15.58 -10.08
CA SER A 89 -9.51 -17.00 -10.43
C SER A 89 -8.30 -17.76 -9.87
N ASP A 90 -8.38 -19.10 -9.81
CA ASP A 90 -7.28 -19.96 -9.37
C ASP A 90 -6.02 -19.74 -10.21
N ALA A 91 -6.17 -19.51 -11.51
CA ALA A 91 -5.07 -19.24 -12.42
C ALA A 91 -4.35 -17.93 -12.07
N GLU A 92 -5.11 -16.89 -11.72
CA GLU A 92 -4.55 -15.59 -11.30
C GLU A 92 -3.90 -15.66 -9.92
N VAL A 93 -4.44 -16.46 -9.01
CA VAL A 93 -3.81 -16.74 -7.70
C VAL A 93 -2.47 -17.46 -7.89
N GLN A 94 -2.40 -18.46 -8.77
CA GLN A 94 -1.16 -19.15 -9.11
C GLN A 94 -0.16 -18.23 -9.83
N ASP A 95 -0.65 -17.32 -10.66
CA ASP A 95 0.19 -16.31 -11.32
C ASP A 95 0.78 -15.30 -10.33
N ALA A 96 -0.02 -14.83 -9.37
CA ALA A 96 0.45 -13.99 -8.28
C ALA A 96 1.51 -14.71 -7.42
N ALA A 97 1.30 -15.99 -7.11
CA ALA A 97 2.29 -16.82 -6.41
C ALA A 97 3.62 -16.93 -7.16
N ARG A 98 3.58 -17.10 -8.50
CA ARG A 98 4.78 -17.14 -9.35
C ARG A 98 5.52 -15.79 -9.37
N HIS A 99 4.80 -14.68 -9.49
CA HIS A 99 5.39 -13.34 -9.45
C HIS A 99 6.00 -13.00 -8.08
N ALA A 100 5.47 -13.58 -7.01
CA ALA A 100 6.01 -13.47 -5.66
C ALA A 100 7.12 -14.51 -5.34
N PHE A 101 7.48 -15.38 -6.29
CA PHE A 101 8.43 -16.49 -6.12
C PHE A 101 8.03 -17.48 -5.01
N CYS A 102 6.73 -17.64 -4.76
CA CYS A 102 6.20 -18.54 -3.74
C CYS A 102 5.87 -19.94 -4.26
N ASP A 103 5.65 -20.10 -5.56
CA ASP A 103 5.23 -21.34 -6.21
C ASP A 103 6.20 -22.53 -6.02
N GLY A 104 7.46 -22.25 -5.73
CA GLY A 104 8.47 -23.28 -5.43
C GLY A 104 8.31 -23.95 -4.06
N PHE A 105 7.63 -23.31 -3.10
CA PHE A 105 7.52 -23.81 -1.72
C PHE A 105 6.08 -23.88 -1.18
N ILE A 106 5.09 -23.32 -1.88
CA ILE A 106 3.67 -23.49 -1.58
C ILE A 106 3.11 -24.56 -2.54
N ARG A 107 3.18 -25.83 -2.17
CA ARG A 107 2.52 -26.93 -2.89
C ARG A 107 1.68 -27.73 -1.92
#